data_AF-A0A958K2W6-F1
#
_entry.id   AF-A0A958K2W6-F1
#
_cell.length_a   1.000
_cell.length_b   1.000
_cell.length_c   1.000
_cell.angle_alpha   90.00
_cell.angle_beta   90.00
_cell.angle_gamma   90.00
#
_symmetry.space_group_name_H-M   'P 1'
#
loop_
_entity.id
_entity.type
_entity.pdbx_description
1 polymer ?
#
loop_
_entity_poly.entity_id
_entity_poly.type
_entity_poly.pdbx_seq_one_letter_code
_entity_poly.pdbx_strand_id
1 'polypeptide(L)'
;DLPIPQIKCSYRPSIVQACLYLIGRVTHGRPVTYAGPGKSKHNRLPSKAIDIKFTSVSSKKEREELFFKFAELMCKRGAKWGGHWKHLRDLSHFELAD
;
A
#
# COMPACT_ATOMS: atom_id res chain seq x y z
N ASP A 1 -21.90 -8.74 -8.66
CA ASP A 1 -21.51 -7.82 -7.57
C ASP A 1 -20.59 -6.73 -8.07
N LEU A 2 -20.78 -5.50 -7.60
CA LEU A 2 -19.86 -4.41 -7.91
C LEU A 2 -18.51 -4.64 -7.21
N PRO A 3 -17.38 -4.22 -7.80
CA PRO A 3 -16.09 -4.31 -7.15
C PRO A 3 -16.03 -3.37 -5.94
N ILE A 4 -15.88 -3.93 -4.74
CA ILE A 4 -15.80 -3.17 -3.50
C ILE A 4 -14.33 -3.09 -3.04
N PRO A 5 -13.78 -1.89 -2.77
CA PRO A 5 -12.48 -1.77 -2.13
C PRO A 5 -12.58 -2.20 -0.67
N GLN A 6 -11.70 -3.11 -0.25
CA GLN A 6 -11.57 -3.56 1.13
C GLN A 6 -10.20 -3.18 1.68
N ILE A 7 -10.16 -2.71 2.94
CA ILE A 7 -8.90 -2.47 3.63
C ILE A 7 -8.22 -3.83 3.87
N LYS A 8 -7.00 -3.97 3.35
CA LYS A 8 -6.13 -5.14 3.53
C LYS A 8 -5.17 -4.92 4.69
N CYS A 9 -4.61 -3.72 4.83
CA CYS A 9 -3.70 -3.37 5.91
C CYS A 9 -3.92 -1.91 6.32
N SER A 10 -3.80 -1.61 7.61
CA SER A 10 -3.75 -0.25 8.14
C SER A 10 -2.55 -0.12 9.07
N TYR A 11 -2.73 -0.25 10.38
CA TYR A 11 -1.62 -0.26 11.33
C TYR A 11 -0.78 -1.53 11.18
N ARG A 12 0.53 -1.36 11.05
CA ARG A 12 1.54 -2.41 11.07
C ARG A 12 2.55 -2.10 12.16
N PRO A 13 2.73 -2.95 13.18
CA PRO A 13 3.75 -2.73 14.20
C PRO A 13 5.17 -2.60 13.62
N SER A 14 6.02 -1.80 14.26
CA SER A 14 7.42 -1.60 13.82
C SER A 14 8.21 -2.91 13.76
N ILE A 15 7.91 -3.89 14.61
CA ILE A 15 8.57 -5.21 14.56
C ILE A 15 8.20 -5.99 13.30
N VAL A 16 6.95 -5.93 12.86
CA VAL A 16 6.52 -6.54 11.59
C VAL A 16 7.18 -5.81 10.41
N GLN A 17 7.31 -4.49 10.50
CA GLN A 17 8.06 -3.71 9.50
C GLN A 17 9.53 -4.14 9.41
N ALA A 18 10.18 -4.43 10.55
CA ALA A 18 11.55 -4.92 10.57
C ALA A 18 11.68 -6.22 9.76
N CYS A 19 10.79 -7.19 9.99
CA CYS A 19 10.78 -8.44 9.24
C CYS A 19 10.62 -8.21 7.72
N LEU A 20 9.72 -7.32 7.31
CA LEU A 20 9.53 -6.99 5.88
C LEU A 20 10.75 -6.28 5.28
N TYR A 21 11.40 -5.42 6.06
CA TYR A 21 12.60 -4.71 5.62
C TYR A 21 13.78 -5.67 5.37
N LEU A 22 13.87 -6.79 6.09
CA LEU A 22 14.92 -7.78 5.90
C LEU A 22 14.80 -8.59 4.59
N ILE A 23 13.61 -8.64 3.98
CA ILE A 23 13.40 -9.36 2.71
C ILE A 23 14.19 -8.71 1.59
N GLY A 24 14.98 -9.51 0.86
CA GLY A 24 15.85 -9.05 -0.22
C GLY A 24 17.07 -8.25 0.24
N ARG A 25 17.35 -8.26 1.55
CA ARG A 25 18.57 -7.69 2.15
C ARG A 25 19.35 -8.75 2.92
N VAL A 26 18.63 -9.46 3.79
CA VAL A 26 19.18 -10.54 4.63
C VAL A 26 18.56 -11.87 4.24
N THR A 27 17.24 -11.90 3.99
CA THR A 27 16.55 -13.11 3.54
C THR A 27 16.33 -13.08 2.03
N HIS A 28 16.18 -14.27 1.44
CA HIS A 28 15.92 -14.43 0.00
C HIS A 28 14.60 -13.76 -0.41
N GLY A 29 14.60 -13.12 -1.59
CA GLY A 29 13.41 -12.46 -2.17
C GLY A 29 13.73 -11.08 -2.76
N ARG A 30 12.74 -10.46 -3.43
CA ARG A 30 12.85 -9.05 -3.84
C ARG A 30 12.46 -8.15 -2.67
N PRO A 31 13.12 -7.00 -2.45
CA PRO A 31 12.70 -6.05 -1.42
C PRO A 31 11.23 -5.67 -1.57
N VAL A 32 10.45 -5.84 -0.50
CA VAL A 32 9.01 -5.49 -0.45
C VAL A 32 8.75 -4.14 0.23
N THR A 33 9.79 -3.52 0.79
CA THR A 33 9.76 -2.19 1.38
C THR A 33 11.16 -1.58 1.45
N TYR A 34 11.23 -0.26 1.33
CA TYR A 34 12.44 0.53 1.63
C TYR A 34 12.35 1.25 2.98
N ALA A 35 11.19 1.22 3.64
CA ALA A 35 11.02 1.83 4.95
C ALA A 35 11.51 0.88 6.06
N GLY A 36 12.48 1.34 6.85
CA GLY A 36 12.90 0.64 8.07
C GLY A 36 11.83 0.63 9.17
N PRO A 37 12.07 -0.09 10.27
CA PRO A 37 11.15 -0.14 11.40
C PRO A 37 10.87 1.27 11.97
N GLY A 38 9.59 1.60 12.18
CA GLY A 38 9.15 2.92 12.67
C GLY A 38 9.19 4.03 11.61
N LYS A 39 9.62 3.74 10.39
CA LYS A 39 9.68 4.72 9.28
C LYS A 39 8.52 4.61 8.30
N SER A 40 7.76 3.51 8.32
CA SER A 40 6.56 3.38 7.49
C SER A 40 5.39 4.16 8.09
N LYS A 41 4.56 4.77 7.24
CA LYS A 41 3.31 5.44 7.65
C LYS A 41 2.30 4.47 8.29
N HIS A 42 2.40 3.19 7.97
CA HIS A 42 1.66 2.12 8.65
C HIS A 42 2.08 1.93 10.12
N ASN A 43 3.28 2.38 10.53
CA ASN A 43 3.77 2.21 11.90
C ASN A 43 3.25 3.29 12.86
N ARG A 44 2.42 4.22 12.40
CA ARG A 44 1.83 5.28 13.23
C ARG A 44 0.52 4.84 13.85
N LEU A 45 0.19 5.37 15.02
CA LEU A 45 -1.11 5.20 15.66
C LEU A 45 -1.70 6.59 15.96
N PRO A 46 -2.81 7.00 15.30
CA PRO A 46 -3.52 6.29 14.24
C PRO A 46 -2.64 6.09 12.98
N SER A 47 -2.94 5.04 12.20
CA SER A 47 -2.21 4.77 10.96
C SER A 47 -2.37 5.92 9.99
N LYS A 48 -1.26 6.32 9.36
CA LYS A 48 -1.26 7.33 8.30
C LYS A 48 -1.24 6.71 6.90
N ALA A 49 -1.41 5.39 6.80
CA ALA A 49 -1.49 4.65 5.54
C ALA A 49 -2.47 3.48 5.59
N ILE A 50 -3.00 3.13 4.42
CA ILE A 50 -3.83 1.95 4.19
C ILE A 50 -3.40 1.26 2.90
N ASP A 51 -3.48 -0.06 2.91
CA ASP A 51 -3.47 -0.88 1.70
C ASP A 51 -4.88 -1.39 1.44
N ILE A 52 -5.32 -1.35 0.18
CA ILE A 52 -6.64 -1.90 -0.21
C ILE A 52 -6.53 -3.06 -1.19
N LYS A 53 -7.61 -3.82 -1.33
CA LYS A 53 -7.81 -4.81 -2.39
C LYS A 53 -9.23 -4.69 -2.95
N PHE A 54 -9.41 -4.97 -4.24
CA PHE A 54 -10.74 -5.14 -4.84
C PHE A 54 -11.12 -6.62 -4.87
N THR A 55 -12.25 -6.97 -4.25
CA THR A 55 -12.86 -8.31 -4.33
C THR A 55 -13.77 -8.41 -5.55
N SER A 56 -14.12 -9.65 -5.93
CA SER A 56 -15.09 -9.94 -6.99
C SER A 56 -14.69 -9.45 -8.39
N VAL A 57 -13.39 -9.24 -8.62
CA VAL A 57 -12.80 -8.93 -9.92
C VAL A 57 -11.84 -10.06 -10.28
N SER A 58 -12.08 -10.75 -11.39
CA SER A 58 -11.19 -11.82 -11.87
C SER A 58 -10.08 -11.25 -12.76
N SER A 59 -10.41 -10.27 -13.61
CA SER A 59 -9.47 -9.67 -14.55
C SER A 59 -8.41 -8.82 -13.86
N LYS A 60 -7.13 -9.10 -14.15
CA LYS A 60 -6.01 -8.27 -13.68
C LYS A 60 -6.10 -6.84 -14.20
N LYS A 61 -6.41 -6.67 -15.49
CA LYS A 61 -6.52 -5.35 -16.14
C LYS A 61 -7.62 -4.51 -15.50
N GLU A 62 -8.80 -5.09 -15.30
CA GLU A 62 -9.92 -4.42 -14.65
C GLU A 62 -9.57 -4.00 -13.22
N ARG A 63 -8.86 -4.87 -12.47
CA ARG A 63 -8.39 -4.56 -11.12
C ARG A 63 -7.41 -3.39 -11.11
N GLU A 64 -6.49 -3.34 -12.06
CA GLU A 64 -5.57 -2.22 -12.22
C GLU A 64 -6.34 -0.92 -12.52
N GLU A 65 -7.28 -0.93 -13.46
CA GLU A 65 -8.15 0.21 -13.77
C GLU A 65 -8.93 0.73 -12.54
N LEU A 66 -9.42 -0.18 -11.69
CA LEU A 66 -10.09 0.18 -10.44
C LEU A 66 -9.15 0.88 -9.46
N PHE A 67 -7.89 0.45 -9.34
CA PHE A 67 -6.90 1.16 -8.54
C PHE A 67 -6.66 2.58 -9.05
N PHE A 68 -6.57 2.78 -10.37
CA PHE A 68 -6.42 4.13 -10.93
C PHE A 68 -7.63 5.03 -10.62
N LYS A 69 -8.86 4.52 -10.82
CA LYS A 69 -10.09 5.26 -10.52
C LYS A 69 -10.18 5.62 -9.03
N PHE A 70 -9.88 4.66 -8.14
CA PHE A 70 -9.89 4.91 -6.71
C PHE A 70 -8.80 5.91 -6.31
N ALA A 71 -7.61 5.81 -6.91
CA ALA A 71 -6.52 6.73 -6.64
C ALA A 71 -6.85 8.17 -7.04
N GLU A 72 -7.56 8.37 -8.17
CA GLU A 72 -8.02 9.69 -8.56
C GLU A 72 -8.90 10.34 -7.46
N LEU A 73 -9.84 9.57 -6.90
CA LEU A 73 -10.75 10.04 -5.84
C LEU A 73 -10.02 10.35 -4.52
N MET A 74 -9.03 9.54 -4.16
CA MET A 74 -8.26 9.68 -2.93
C MET A 74 -7.24 10.82 -3.04
N CYS A 75 -6.57 10.95 -4.19
CA CYS A 75 -5.62 12.03 -4.43
C CYS A 75 -6.31 13.40 -4.42
N LYS A 76 -7.54 13.50 -4.95
CA LYS A 76 -8.39 14.71 -4.83
C LYS A 76 -8.69 15.10 -3.38
N ARG A 77 -8.55 14.17 -2.43
CA ARG A 77 -8.72 14.38 -0.99
C ARG A 77 -7.39 14.51 -0.24
N GLY A 78 -6.27 14.68 -0.95
CA GLY A 78 -4.96 14.93 -0.35
C GLY A 78 -4.14 13.68 0.01
N ALA A 79 -4.60 12.48 -0.35
CA ALA A 79 -3.79 11.27 -0.20
C ALA A 79 -2.68 11.21 -1.26
N LYS A 80 -1.54 10.64 -0.90
CA LYS A 80 -0.52 10.16 -1.84
C LYS A 80 -0.81 8.69 -2.17
N TRP A 81 -0.55 8.30 -3.41
CA TRP A 81 -0.77 6.93 -3.88
C TRP A 81 0.55 6.25 -4.27
N GLY A 82 0.74 5.02 -3.82
CA GLY A 82 1.94 4.22 -4.12
C GLY A 82 2.09 3.87 -5.60
N GLY A 83 1.00 3.97 -6.38
CA GLY A 83 1.05 3.84 -7.83
C GLY A 83 1.85 4.92 -8.55
N HIS A 84 2.16 6.05 -7.89
CA HIS A 84 3.02 7.12 -8.42
C HIS A 84 4.51 6.95 -8.07
N TRP A 85 4.88 5.96 -7.25
CA TRP A 85 6.27 5.76 -6.86
C TRP A 85 7.13 5.28 -8.03
N LYS A 86 8.32 5.87 -8.18
CA LYS A 86 9.31 5.50 -9.22
C LYS A 86 9.90 4.11 -8.99
N HIS A 87 10.06 3.73 -7.73
CA HIS A 87 10.55 2.43 -7.31
C HIS A 87 9.52 1.77 -6.41
N LEU A 88 9.44 0.44 -6.49
CA LEU A 88 8.52 -0.35 -5.68
C LEU A 88 7.05 0.13 -5.80
N ARG A 89 6.60 0.32 -7.05
CA ARG A 89 5.23 0.77 -7.32
C ARG A 89 4.22 -0.16 -6.65
N ASP A 90 3.37 0.42 -5.79
CA ASP A 90 2.36 -0.32 -5.04
C ASP A 90 0.99 0.29 -5.28
N LEU A 91 0.18 -0.37 -6.12
CA LEU A 91 -1.16 0.11 -6.45
C LEU A 91 -2.11 0.03 -5.25
N SER A 92 -1.83 -0.82 -4.27
CA SER A 92 -2.68 -0.98 -3.09
C SER A 92 -2.50 0.10 -2.05
N HIS A 93 -1.33 0.76 -2.01
CA HIS A 93 -0.90 1.65 -0.94
C HIS A 93 -1.41 3.09 -1.10
N PHE A 94 -2.01 3.63 -0.05
CA PHE A 94 -2.40 5.03 0.08
C PHE A 94 -1.92 5.60 1.42
N GLU A 95 -1.42 6.83 1.42
CA GLU A 95 -0.93 7.48 2.65
C GLU A 95 -1.25 8.97 2.70
N LEU A 96 -1.33 9.49 3.92
CA LEU A 96 -1.41 10.94 4.14
C LEU A 96 -0.09 11.61 3.76
N ALA A 97 -0.20 12.78 3.13
CA ALA A 97 0.92 13.70 2.99
C ALA A 97 1.57 13.98 4.37
N ASP A 98 2.86 14.32 4.35
CA ASP A 98 3.57 14.76 5.56
C ASP A 98 3.10 16.14 6.00
#